data_AF-A0ABD0RY89-F1
#
_entry.id   AF-A0ABD0RY89-F1
#
_cell.length_a   1.000
_cell.length_b   1.000
_cell.length_c   1.000
_cell.angle_alpha   90.00
_cell.angle_beta   90.00
_cell.angle_gamma   90.00
#
_symmetry.space_group_name_H-M   'P 1'
#
loop_
_entity.id
_entity.type
_entity.pdbx_description
1 polymer ?
#
loop_
_entity_poly.entity_id
_entity_poly.type
_entity_poly.pdbx_seq_one_letter_code
_entity_poly.pdbx_strand_id
1 'polypeptide(L)' 'EDDFCKDLRELLLQLPDIHYSLLHYLCHFLSQVEQEHTHNRMTATNLATVFGPNVF' A
#
# COMPACT_ATOMS: atom_id res chain seq x y z
N GLU A 1 5.87 10.00 -15.74
CA GLU A 1 5.37 8.88 -14.93
C GLU A 1 6.47 8.23 -14.09
N ASP A 2 7.69 8.05 -14.64
CA ASP A 2 8.81 7.44 -13.91
C ASP A 2 9.30 8.26 -12.69
N ASP A 3 9.26 9.60 -12.78
CA ASP A 3 9.67 10.50 -11.68
C ASP A 3 8.82 10.32 -10.42
N PHE A 4 7.51 10.08 -10.55
CA PHE A 4 6.64 9.90 -9.38
C PHE A 4 6.99 8.63 -8.60
N CYS A 5 7.23 7.51 -9.30
CA CYS A 5 7.63 6.26 -8.67
C CYS A 5 8.99 6.40 -7.97
N LYS A 6 9.90 7.17 -8.56
CA LYS A 6 11.20 7.47 -7.98
C LYS A 6 11.07 8.33 -6.72
N ASP A 7 10.33 9.42 -6.77
CA ASP A 7 10.11 10.33 -5.64
C ASP A 7 9.42 9.60 -4.48
N LEU A 8 8.44 8.76 -4.77
CA LEU A 8 7.77 7.92 -3.78
C LEU A 8 8.74 6.93 -3.14
N ARG A 9 9.61 6.31 -3.93
CA ARG A 9 10.63 5.40 -3.40
C ARG A 9 11.61 6.13 -2.48
N GLU A 10 12.04 7.33 -2.85
CA GLU A 10 12.91 8.15 -2.02
C GLU A 10 12.24 8.55 -0.70
N LEU A 11 10.95 8.88 -0.71
CA LEU A 11 10.17 9.13 0.50
C LEU A 11 10.07 7.89 1.40
N LEU A 12 9.78 6.72 0.80
CA LEU A 12 9.67 5.47 1.55
C LEU A 12 10.98 5.09 2.23
N LEU A 13 12.13 5.38 1.61
CA LEU A 13 13.46 5.14 2.19
C LEU A 13 13.80 6.07 3.36
N GLN A 14 13.03 7.14 3.59
CA GLN A 14 13.18 8.03 4.76
C GLN A 14 12.41 7.52 5.99
N LEU A 15 11.57 6.49 5.84
CA LEU A 15 10.85 5.90 6.96
C LEU A 15 11.82 5.12 7.87
N PRO A 16 11.59 5.10 9.20
CA PRO A 16 12.25 4.15 10.08
C PRO A 16 12.03 2.71 9.60
N ASP A 17 13.04 1.85 9.76
CA ASP A 17 13.04 0.47 9.27
C ASP A 17 11.77 -0.32 9.62
N ILE A 18 11.27 -0.11 10.85
CA ILE A 18 10.06 -0.76 11.35
C ILE A 18 8.80 -0.31 10.61
N HIS A 19 8.68 0.99 10.31
CA HIS A 19 7.54 1.54 9.57
C HIS A 19 7.59 1.12 8.10
N TYR A 20 8.78 1.14 7.49
CA TYR A 20 8.96 0.65 6.13
C TYR A 20 8.59 -0.83 6.01
N SER A 21 9.08 -1.66 6.93
CA SER A 21 8.79 -3.11 6.94
C SER A 21 7.30 -3.40 7.12
N LEU A 22 6.64 -2.68 8.04
CA LEU A 22 5.20 -2.81 8.26
C LEU A 22 4.41 -2.37 7.02
N LEU A 23 4.75 -1.23 6.43
CA LEU A 23 4.08 -0.70 5.25
C LEU A 23 4.25 -1.63 4.04
N HIS A 24 5.46 -2.14 3.83
CA HIS A 24 5.75 -3.11 2.77
C HIS A 24 4.91 -4.37 2.93
N TYR A 25 4.87 -4.95 4.15
CA TYR A 25 4.05 -6.12 4.42
C TYR A 25 2.57 -5.84 4.23
N LEU A 26 2.08 -4.69 4.71
CA LEU A 26 0.69 -4.30 4.57
C LEU A 26 0.30 -4.13 3.10
N CYS A 27 1.08 -3.42 2.30
CA CYS A 27 0.84 -3.28 0.86
C CYS A 27 0.80 -4.65 0.16
N HIS A 28 1.74 -5.55 0.48
CA HIS A 28 1.77 -6.91 -0.06
C HIS A 28 0.54 -7.74 0.35
N PHE A 29 0.09 -7.62 1.60
CA PHE A 29 -1.13 -8.28 2.09
C PHE A 29 -2.37 -7.73 1.38
N LEU A 30 -2.51 -6.40 1.27
CA LEU A 30 -3.64 -5.76 0.60
C LEU A 30 -3.70 -6.12 -0.89
N SER A 31 -2.56 -6.30 -1.56
CA SER A 31 -2.53 -6.84 -2.93
C SER A 31 -3.09 -8.26 -3.02
N GLN A 32 -2.82 -9.14 -2.04
CA GLN A 32 -3.40 -10.48 -2.02
C GLN A 32 -4.91 -10.45 -1.73
N VAL A 33 -5.36 -9.55 -0.85
CA VAL A 33 -6.80 -9.32 -0.62
C VAL A 33 -7.48 -8.86 -1.90
N GLU A 34 -6.87 -7.93 -2.63
CA GLU A 34 -7.39 -7.40 -3.89
C GLU A 34 -7.46 -8.47 -4.99
N GLN A 35 -6.48 -9.39 -5.06
CA GLN A 35 -6.53 -10.51 -6.02
C GLN A 35 -7.79 -11.39 -5.84
N GLU A 36 -8.33 -11.47 -4.62
CA GLU A 36 -9.57 -12.18 -4.29
C GLU A 36 -10.83 -11.30 -4.36
N HIS A 37 -10.77 -10.14 -5.01
CA HIS A 37 -11.87 -9.17 -5.08
C HIS A 37 -13.17 -9.76 -5.66
N THR A 38 -13.09 -10.81 -6.47
CA THR A 38 -14.27 -11.50 -7.01
C THR A 38 -15.09 -12.19 -5.91
N HIS A 39 -14.43 -12.68 -4.85
CA HIS A 39 -15.05 -13.32 -3.70
C HIS A 39 -15.32 -12.35 -2.55
N ASN A 40 -14.37 -11.47 -2.22
CA ASN A 40 -14.46 -10.57 -1.06
C ASN A 40 -14.97 -9.15 -1.39
N ARG A 41 -15.12 -8.81 -2.68
CA ARG A 41 -15.60 -7.50 -3.19
C ARG A 41 -14.73 -6.29 -2.84
N MET A 42 -13.50 -6.52 -2.40
CA MET A 42 -12.55 -5.47 -2.05
C MET A 42 -11.60 -5.19 -3.22
N THR A 43 -11.90 -4.14 -3.99
CA THR A 43 -10.98 -3.61 -5.02
C THR A 43 -9.85 -2.79 -4.39
N ALA A 44 -8.80 -2.50 -5.16
CA ALA A 44 -7.73 -1.60 -4.73
C ALA A 44 -8.27 -0.24 -4.22
N THR A 45 -9.29 0.31 -4.89
CA THR A 45 -9.93 1.57 -4.50
C THR A 45 -10.69 1.45 -3.17
N ASN A 46 -11.40 0.34 -2.94
CA ASN A 46 -12.10 0.10 -1.67
C ASN A 46 -11.09 -0.02 -0.53
N LEU A 47 -10.00 -0.77 -0.75
CA LEU A 47 -8.93 -0.91 0.24
C LEU A 47 -8.25 0.44 0.52
N ALA A 48 -7.91 1.22 -0.51
CA ALA A 48 -7.31 2.54 -0.34
C ALA A 48 -8.24 3.51 0.42
N THR A 49 -9.56 3.42 0.23
CA THR A 49 -10.53 4.28 0.93
C THR A 49 -10.59 3.97 2.43
N VAL A 50 -10.48 2.70 2.80
CA VAL A 50 -10.56 2.27 4.22
C VAL A 50 -9.22 2.44 4.94
N PHE A 51 -8.13 2.04 4.30
CA PHE A 51 -6.80 2.04 4.91
C PHE A 51 -6.08 3.39 4.76
N GLY A 52 -6.35 4.15 3.69
CA GLY A 52 -5.78 5.47 3.42
C GLY A 52 -5.73 6.35 4.66
N PRO A 53 -6.88 6.77 5.23
CA PRO A 53 -6.90 7.73 6.33
C PRO A 53 -6.22 7.30 7.63
N ASN A 54 -6.01 6.00 7.83
CA ASN A 54 -5.46 5.46 9.08
C ASN A 54 -3.99 5.04 8.97
N VAL A 55 -3.47 4.92 7.75
CA VAL A 55 -2.14 4.35 7.47
C VAL A 55 -1.25 5.33 6.68
N PHE A 56 -1.83 6.13 5.79
CA PHE A 56 -1.13 7.00 4.83
C PHE A 56 -1.56 8.46 4.99
#